data_AF-A0AAU9TPQ4-F1
#
_entry.id   AF-A0AAU9TPQ4-F1
#
_cell.length_a   1.000
_cell.length_b   1.000
_cell.length_c   1.000
_cell.angle_alpha   90.00
_cell.angle_beta   90.00
_cell.angle_gamma   90.00
#
_symmetry.space_group_name_H-M   'P 1'
#
loop_
_entity.id
_entity.type
_entity.pdbx_description
1 polymer ?
#
loop_
_entity_poly.entity_id
_entity_poly.type
_entity_poly.pdbx_seq_one_letter_code
_entity_poly.pdbx_strand_id
1 'polypeptide(L)'
;MFALPNKKTLAQLSNKIDFECGINENIFEYIKKSIKDWTISKKLCSIVFDEIALTPRLTYNESKDKIIGFDEIAGERKPKLTNHTLFCMISDICSSWRQCIAYYFCEGAVSATELQNILHEMIPFITSNGVNQWHLCVTKGQHLGHALKSLRKHS
;
A
#
# COMPACT_ATOMS: atom_id res chain seq x y z
N MET A 1 -4.27 -38.60 -4.45
CA MET A 1 -4.22 -37.90 -5.76
C MET A 1 -4.69 -36.47 -5.54
N PHE A 2 -3.82 -35.48 -5.71
CA PHE A 2 -4.17 -34.06 -5.49
C PHE A 2 -4.67 -33.44 -6.80
N ALA A 3 -5.90 -32.96 -6.82
CA ALA A 3 -6.49 -32.25 -7.95
C ALA A 3 -6.08 -30.76 -7.87
N LEU A 4 -4.89 -30.44 -8.36
CA LEU A 4 -4.42 -29.06 -8.46
C LEU A 4 -4.56 -28.54 -9.90
N PRO A 5 -4.91 -27.25 -10.07
CA PRO A 5 -4.94 -26.64 -11.40
C PRO A 5 -3.54 -26.62 -12.03
N ASN A 6 -3.49 -26.69 -13.36
CA ASN A 6 -2.23 -26.59 -14.09
C ASN A 6 -1.67 -25.14 -14.04
N LYS A 7 -0.39 -24.98 -14.42
CA LYS A 7 0.30 -23.68 -14.40
C LYS A 7 -0.44 -22.59 -15.20
N LYS A 8 -1.02 -22.94 -16.34
CA LYS A 8 -1.75 -22.01 -17.21
C LYS A 8 -3.03 -21.51 -16.52
N THR A 9 -3.79 -22.42 -15.91
CA THR A 9 -4.99 -22.08 -15.15
C THR A 9 -4.65 -21.20 -13.96
N LEU A 10 -3.56 -21.48 -13.23
CA LEU A 10 -3.11 -20.62 -12.13
C LEU A 10 -2.72 -19.22 -12.61
N ALA A 11 -1.97 -19.10 -13.70
CA ALA A 11 -1.60 -17.80 -14.27
C ALA A 11 -2.85 -17.00 -14.71
N GLN A 12 -3.82 -17.67 -15.35
CA GLN A 12 -5.09 -17.05 -15.75
C GLN A 12 -5.90 -16.58 -14.55
N LEU A 13 -5.93 -17.34 -13.44
CA LEU A 13 -6.61 -16.93 -12.22
C LEU A 13 -5.89 -15.75 -11.54
N SER A 14 -4.56 -15.77 -11.50
CA SER A 14 -3.76 -14.66 -10.95
C SER A 14 -3.97 -13.36 -11.74
N ASN A 15 -4.08 -13.45 -13.07
CA ASN A 15 -4.32 -12.29 -13.93
C ASN A 15 -5.71 -11.67 -13.75
N LYS A 16 -6.65 -12.33 -13.05
CA LYS A 16 -7.94 -11.73 -12.69
C LYS A 16 -7.84 -10.80 -11.49
N ILE A 17 -6.72 -10.82 -10.77
CA ILE A 17 -6.51 -9.95 -9.62
C ILE A 17 -5.74 -8.74 -10.11
N ASP A 18 -6.44 -7.62 -10.25
CA ASP A 18 -5.82 -6.37 -10.62
C ASP A 18 -5.09 -5.73 -9.43
N PHE A 19 -3.79 -5.53 -9.63
CA PHE A 19 -2.95 -4.69 -8.80
C PHE A 19 -2.50 -3.51 -9.66
N GLU A 20 -2.80 -2.31 -9.17
CA GLU A 20 -2.33 -1.05 -9.72
C GLU A 20 -1.60 -0.27 -8.64
N CYS A 21 -0.77 0.68 -9.08
CA CYS A 21 -0.11 1.62 -8.18
C CYS A 21 -1.18 2.41 -7.41
N GLY A 22 -0.97 2.58 -6.10
CA GLY A 22 -1.92 3.23 -5.20
C GLY A 22 -2.68 2.26 -4.30
N ILE A 23 -3.81 2.73 -3.78
CA ILE A 23 -4.64 2.00 -2.82
C ILE A 23 -5.39 0.88 -3.55
N ASN A 24 -5.31 -0.35 -3.03
CA ASN A 24 -6.03 -1.49 -3.59
C ASN A 24 -7.39 -1.70 -2.89
N GLU A 25 -8.47 -1.28 -3.56
CA GLU A 25 -9.83 -1.39 -3.03
C GLU A 25 -10.28 -2.84 -2.81
N ASN A 26 -9.86 -3.77 -3.67
CA ASN A 26 -10.23 -5.19 -3.56
C ASN A 26 -9.74 -5.79 -2.23
N ILE A 27 -8.55 -5.38 -1.78
CA ILE A 27 -7.99 -5.79 -0.49
C ILE A 27 -8.85 -5.23 0.64
N PHE A 28 -9.34 -4.00 0.54
CA PHE A 28 -10.21 -3.41 1.56
C PHE A 28 -11.58 -4.06 1.64
N GLU A 29 -12.17 -4.48 0.53
CA GLU A 29 -13.40 -5.28 0.57
C GLU A 29 -13.21 -6.59 1.34
N TYR A 30 -12.05 -7.23 1.17
CA TYR A 30 -11.70 -8.44 1.92
C TYR A 30 -11.45 -8.15 3.41
N ILE A 31 -10.70 -7.09 3.72
CA ILE A 31 -10.45 -6.65 5.09
C ILE A 31 -11.77 -6.32 5.80
N LYS A 32 -12.69 -5.60 5.15
CA LYS A 32 -14.02 -5.29 5.69
C LYS A 32 -14.78 -6.53 6.14
N LYS A 33 -14.77 -7.58 5.33
CA LYS A 33 -15.42 -8.86 5.68
C LYS A 33 -14.75 -9.49 6.90
N SER A 34 -13.42 -9.46 6.92
CA SER A 34 -12.62 -10.04 8.01
C SER A 34 -12.77 -9.30 9.34
N ILE A 35 -12.87 -7.97 9.32
CA ILE A 35 -12.96 -7.11 10.52
C ILE A 35 -14.26 -7.29 11.29
N LYS A 36 -15.34 -7.74 10.63
CA LYS A 36 -16.64 -7.99 11.30
C LYS A 36 -16.50 -8.95 12.47
N ASP A 37 -15.64 -9.95 12.32
CA ASP A 37 -15.42 -11.01 13.30
C ASP A 37 -14.29 -10.67 14.29
N TRP A 38 -13.68 -9.48 14.19
CA TRP A 38 -12.57 -9.09 15.05
C TRP A 38 -13.04 -8.54 16.40
N THR A 39 -12.36 -8.94 17.47
CA THR A 39 -12.48 -8.32 18.80
C THR A 39 -12.04 -6.86 18.74
N ILE A 40 -12.55 -6.02 19.66
CA ILE A 40 -12.22 -4.59 19.75
C ILE A 40 -10.70 -4.36 19.81
N SER A 41 -9.95 -5.16 20.59
CA SER A 41 -8.48 -5.05 20.67
C SER A 41 -7.79 -5.28 19.33
N LYS A 42 -8.32 -6.18 18.50
CA LYS A 42 -7.77 -6.50 17.17
C LYS A 42 -8.15 -5.46 16.11
N LYS A 43 -9.18 -4.67 16.37
CA LYS A 43 -9.56 -3.51 15.52
C LYS A 43 -8.63 -2.33 15.72
N LEU A 44 -7.78 -2.35 16.75
CA LEU A 44 -6.74 -1.37 16.95
C LEU A 44 -5.58 -1.69 16.00
N CYS A 45 -5.43 -0.88 14.97
CA CYS A 45 -4.45 -1.12 13.93
C CYS A 45 -3.49 0.07 13.79
N SER A 46 -2.35 -0.19 13.18
CA SER A 46 -1.31 0.77 12.81
C SER A 46 -1.08 0.73 11.32
N ILE A 47 -0.68 1.88 10.77
CA ILE A 47 -0.28 2.04 9.38
C ILE A 47 1.24 2.04 9.34
N VAL A 48 1.81 1.07 8.63
CA VAL A 48 3.24 0.85 8.51
C VAL A 48 3.68 1.12 7.09
N PHE A 49 4.73 1.90 6.94
CA PHE A 49 5.41 2.11 5.67
C PHE A 49 6.67 1.27 5.62
N ASP A 50 6.95 0.68 4.48
CA ASP A 50 8.19 -0.04 4.22
C ASP A 50 8.70 0.33 2.83
N GLU A 51 10.01 0.35 2.64
CA GLU A 51 10.64 0.74 1.38
C GLU A 51 11.53 -0.39 0.87
N ILE A 52 11.29 -0.80 -0.37
CA ILE A 52 12.05 -1.88 -1.02
C ILE A 52 12.77 -1.32 -2.23
N ALA A 53 14.08 -1.56 -2.31
CA ALA A 53 14.86 -1.23 -3.50
C ALA A 53 14.50 -2.15 -4.68
N LEU A 54 14.30 -1.54 -5.84
CA LEU A 54 14.08 -2.19 -7.12
C LEU A 54 15.27 -2.01 -8.05
N THR A 55 15.46 -2.97 -8.96
CA THR A 55 16.31 -2.75 -10.12
C THR A 55 15.57 -1.86 -11.11
N PRO A 56 16.11 -0.68 -11.48
CA PRO A 56 15.44 0.22 -12.40
C PRO A 56 15.24 -0.44 -13.76
N ARG A 57 13.98 -0.61 -14.16
CA ARG A 57 13.62 -1.21 -15.45
C ARG A 57 12.24 -0.75 -15.91
N LEU A 58 12.11 -0.49 -17.21
CA LEU A 58 10.81 -0.36 -17.86
C LEU A 58 10.35 -1.71 -18.39
N THR A 59 9.11 -2.07 -18.08
CA THR A 59 8.46 -3.29 -18.57
C THR A 59 7.14 -2.94 -19.21
N TYR A 60 6.92 -3.38 -20.44
CA TYR A 60 5.63 -3.23 -21.09
C TYR A 60 4.71 -4.38 -20.70
N ASN A 61 3.54 -4.05 -20.16
CA ASN A 61 2.49 -5.00 -19.87
C ASN A 61 1.47 -4.97 -21.01
N GLU A 62 1.56 -5.95 -21.92
CA GLU A 62 0.68 -6.08 -23.08
C GLU A 62 -0.80 -6.18 -22.71
N SER A 63 -1.12 -6.87 -21.60
CA SER A 63 -2.52 -7.06 -21.19
C SER A 63 -3.22 -5.78 -20.76
N LYS A 64 -2.44 -4.79 -20.29
CA LYS A 64 -2.93 -3.50 -19.80
C LYS A 64 -2.55 -2.33 -20.72
N ASP A 65 -1.84 -2.62 -21.81
CA ASP A 65 -1.23 -1.62 -22.69
C ASP A 65 -0.49 -0.50 -21.91
N LYS A 66 0.27 -0.88 -20.86
CA LYS A 66 0.91 0.06 -19.93
C LYS A 66 2.41 -0.22 -19.80
N ILE A 67 3.20 0.85 -19.83
CA ILE A 67 4.63 0.79 -19.46
C ILE A 67 4.76 0.96 -17.94
N ILE A 68 5.23 -0.08 -17.27
CA ILE A 68 5.50 -0.14 -15.82
C ILE A 68 6.97 0.22 -15.56
N GLY A 69 7.25 0.86 -14.42
CA GLY A 69 8.61 1.21 -13.99
C GLY A 69 8.91 2.71 -14.04
N PHE A 70 7.88 3.54 -14.23
CA PHE A 70 7.98 4.97 -14.01
C PHE A 70 7.64 5.32 -12.56
N ASP A 71 8.18 6.44 -12.10
CA ASP A 71 7.77 7.10 -10.85
C ASP A 71 6.28 7.46 -10.92
N GLU A 72 5.49 6.88 -10.02
CA GLU A 72 4.03 6.94 -9.98
C GLU A 72 3.62 7.05 -8.50
N ILE A 73 3.60 8.29 -7.99
CA ILE A 73 3.30 8.61 -6.60
C ILE A 73 2.23 9.71 -6.53
N ALA A 74 1.29 9.59 -5.59
CA ALA A 74 0.22 10.57 -5.36
C ALA A 74 -0.58 10.97 -6.62
N GLY A 75 -0.80 10.03 -7.55
CA GLY A 75 -1.54 10.25 -8.79
C GLY A 75 -0.75 10.96 -9.90
N GLU A 76 0.52 11.32 -9.66
CA GLU A 76 1.40 11.90 -10.67
C GLU A 76 2.34 10.83 -11.24
N ARG A 77 2.37 10.71 -12.56
CA ARG A 77 3.33 9.87 -13.27
C ARG A 77 4.43 10.75 -13.86
N LYS A 78 5.66 10.58 -13.38
CA LYS A 78 6.83 11.34 -13.84
C LYS A 78 7.66 10.44 -14.78
N PRO A 79 8.28 10.97 -15.86
CA PRO A 79 9.08 10.19 -16.79
C PRO A 79 10.47 9.86 -16.21
N LYS A 80 10.50 9.39 -14.96
CA LYS A 80 11.70 8.98 -14.23
C LYS A 80 11.62 7.48 -13.95
N LEU A 81 12.76 6.80 -14.03
CA LEU A 81 12.84 5.38 -13.72
C LEU A 81 12.77 5.17 -12.21
N THR A 82 11.86 4.30 -11.78
CA THR A 82 11.75 3.93 -10.37
C THR A 82 12.91 3.03 -9.95
N ASN A 83 13.46 3.28 -8.76
CA ASN A 83 14.49 2.47 -8.11
C ASN A 83 14.04 1.98 -6.72
N HIS A 84 12.89 2.44 -6.23
CA HIS A 84 12.32 2.02 -4.95
C HIS A 84 10.80 1.89 -5.05
N THR A 85 10.23 1.02 -4.23
CA THR A 85 8.78 0.93 -4.01
C THR A 85 8.47 1.19 -2.56
N LEU A 86 7.58 2.15 -2.32
CA LEU A 86 6.99 2.40 -1.02
C LEU A 86 5.76 1.50 -0.84
N PHE A 87 5.81 0.60 0.13
CA PHE A 87 4.66 -0.20 0.55
C PHE A 87 3.98 0.45 1.73
N CYS A 88 2.65 0.41 1.71
CA CYS A 88 1.84 0.73 2.87
C CYS A 88 1.06 -0.49 3.32
N MET A 89 1.16 -0.80 4.62
CA MET A 89 0.55 -1.96 5.24
C MET A 89 -0.28 -1.54 6.43
N ILE A 90 -1.38 -2.24 6.66
CA ILE A 90 -2.10 -2.22 7.92
C ILE A 90 -1.58 -3.38 8.77
N SER A 91 -1.29 -3.11 10.03
CA SER A 91 -0.95 -4.14 11.03
C SER A 91 -1.83 -4.01 12.27
N ASP A 92 -2.20 -5.15 12.86
CA ASP A 92 -2.78 -5.15 14.21
C ASP A 92 -1.68 -4.81 15.23
N ILE A 93 -2.03 -4.08 16.29
CA ILE A 93 -1.10 -3.76 17.39
C ILE A 93 -0.90 -4.97 18.30
N CYS A 94 -1.95 -5.77 18.49
CA CYS A 94 -1.97 -6.87 19.45
C CYS A 94 -1.55 -8.22 18.84
N SER A 95 -1.32 -8.30 17.53
CA SER A 95 -0.93 -9.55 16.86
C SER A 95 0.08 -9.32 15.73
N SER A 96 0.55 -10.41 15.11
CA SER A 96 1.47 -10.38 13.97
C SER A 96 0.77 -10.20 12.61
N TRP A 97 -0.53 -9.94 12.59
CA TRP A 97 -1.27 -9.77 11.34
C TRP A 97 -0.83 -8.50 10.62
N ARG A 98 -0.49 -8.63 9.33
CA ARG A 98 -0.13 -7.52 8.43
C ARG A 98 -0.75 -7.75 7.06
N GLN A 99 -1.26 -6.69 6.45
CA GLN A 99 -1.78 -6.72 5.09
C GLN A 99 -1.30 -5.49 4.33
N CYS A 100 -0.66 -5.72 3.18
CA CYS A 100 -0.34 -4.64 2.25
C CYS A 100 -1.62 -4.10 1.64
N ILE A 101 -1.79 -2.79 1.68
CA ILE A 101 -2.99 -2.08 1.21
C ILE A 101 -2.73 -1.14 0.05
N ALA A 102 -1.50 -0.67 -0.09
CA ALA A 102 -1.09 0.20 -1.18
C ALA A 102 0.39 0.03 -1.48
N TYR A 103 0.79 0.35 -2.71
CA TYR A 103 2.19 0.49 -3.07
C TYR A 103 2.38 1.63 -4.07
N TYR A 104 3.55 2.25 -4.04
CA TYR A 104 3.90 3.39 -4.89
C TYR A 104 5.31 3.24 -5.47
N PHE A 105 5.46 3.49 -6.77
CA PHE A 105 6.77 3.51 -7.42
C PHE A 105 7.41 4.88 -7.24
N CYS A 106 8.66 4.92 -6.76
CA CYS A 106 9.36 6.15 -6.43
C CYS A 106 10.76 6.15 -7.06
N GLU A 107 11.26 7.33 -7.40
CA GLU A 107 12.67 7.56 -7.73
C GLU A 107 13.36 8.22 -6.52
N GLY A 108 14.15 7.44 -5.79
CA GLY A 108 14.82 7.85 -4.56
C GLY A 108 13.89 7.83 -3.35
N ALA A 109 14.31 8.55 -2.30
CA ALA A 109 13.57 8.64 -1.06
C ALA A 109 12.30 9.50 -1.21
N VAL A 110 11.19 9.01 -0.67
CA VAL A 110 9.91 9.73 -0.67
C VAL A 110 10.00 10.99 0.19
N SER A 111 9.59 12.13 -0.36
CA SER A 111 9.61 13.40 0.38
C SER A 111 8.59 13.40 1.50
N ALA A 112 8.84 14.23 2.53
CA ALA A 112 7.91 14.39 3.63
C ALA A 112 6.52 14.86 3.18
N THR A 113 6.46 15.67 2.12
CA THR A 113 5.22 16.20 1.54
C THR A 113 4.45 15.13 0.77
N GLU A 114 5.13 14.32 -0.06
CA GLU A 114 4.48 13.22 -0.78
C GLU A 114 3.89 12.20 0.19
N LEU A 115 4.64 11.85 1.24
CA LEU A 115 4.12 10.97 2.27
C LEU A 115 2.93 11.57 3.02
N GLN A 116 2.98 12.87 3.33
CA GLN A 116 1.85 13.56 3.95
C GLN A 116 0.61 13.49 3.06
N ASN A 117 0.76 13.67 1.74
CA ASN A 117 -0.35 13.56 0.79
C ASN A 117 -0.91 12.12 0.76
N ILE A 118 -0.05 11.10 0.72
CA ILE A 118 -0.47 9.70 0.81
C ILE A 118 -1.26 9.44 2.10
N LEU A 119 -0.79 9.96 3.24
CA LEU A 119 -1.50 9.84 4.52
C LEU A 119 -2.85 10.57 4.52
N HIS A 120 -2.94 11.76 3.92
CA HIS A 120 -4.18 12.52 3.80
C HIS A 120 -5.22 11.84 2.92
N GLU A 121 -4.81 11.09 1.90
CA GLU A 121 -5.71 10.28 1.08
C GLU A 121 -6.12 9.00 1.82
N MET A 122 -5.15 8.34 2.44
CA MET A 122 -5.32 6.99 2.97
C MET A 122 -6.07 6.95 4.31
N ILE A 123 -5.85 7.91 5.22
CA ILE A 123 -6.54 7.91 6.53
C ILE A 123 -8.07 8.02 6.35
N PRO A 124 -8.62 8.96 5.55
CA PRO A 124 -10.05 9.02 5.27
C PRO A 124 -10.56 7.77 4.56
N PHE A 125 -9.80 7.26 3.57
CA PHE A 125 -10.16 6.05 2.86
C PHE A 125 -10.32 4.89 3.85
N ILE A 126 -9.31 4.61 4.66
CA ILE A 126 -9.35 3.55 5.67
C ILE A 126 -10.50 3.74 6.68
N THR A 127 -10.70 4.97 7.17
CA THR A 127 -11.73 5.28 8.18
C THR A 127 -13.14 5.04 7.62
N SER A 128 -13.41 5.49 6.40
CA SER A 128 -14.69 5.25 5.72
C SER A 128 -14.98 3.77 5.47
N ASN A 129 -13.94 2.94 5.40
CA ASN A 129 -14.03 1.50 5.21
C ASN A 129 -14.29 0.73 6.53
N GLY A 130 -14.60 1.41 7.65
CA GLY A 130 -15.17 0.80 8.86
C GLY A 130 -14.14 0.39 9.93
N VAL A 131 -12.91 0.89 9.82
CA VAL A 131 -11.88 0.66 10.82
C VAL A 131 -11.79 1.88 11.72
N ASN A 132 -12.47 1.81 12.86
CA ASN A 132 -12.89 2.99 13.62
C ASN A 132 -11.89 3.48 14.69
N GLN A 133 -10.77 2.80 14.93
CA GLN A 133 -9.79 3.25 15.92
C GLN A 133 -8.35 2.95 15.47
N TRP A 134 -7.63 4.01 15.11
CA TRP A 134 -6.23 3.96 14.69
C TRP A 134 -5.35 4.63 15.73
N HIS A 135 -4.25 3.96 16.08
CA HIS A 135 -3.03 4.68 16.47
C HIS A 135 -2.09 4.63 15.27
N LEU A 136 -1.85 5.79 14.67
CA LEU A 136 -0.83 5.95 13.63
C LEU A 136 0.55 5.74 14.26
N CYS A 137 1.04 4.51 14.21
CA CYS A 137 2.42 4.17 14.54
C CYS A 137 3.21 3.95 13.25
N VAL A 138 3.92 4.98 12.80
CA VAL A 138 4.79 4.83 11.63
C VAL A 138 6.16 4.28 12.05
N THR A 139 6.54 3.12 11.53
CA THR A 139 7.85 2.51 11.83
C THR A 139 8.84 2.66 10.67
N LYS A 140 9.89 3.47 10.94
CA LYS A 140 11.23 3.61 10.31
C LYS A 140 11.37 4.11 8.85
N GLY A 141 11.68 5.41 8.75
CA GLY A 141 12.52 6.05 7.72
C GLY A 141 12.99 7.42 8.23
N GLN A 142 14.27 7.79 8.09
CA GLN A 142 14.83 9.06 8.64
C GLN A 142 14.09 10.32 8.13
N HIS A 143 13.54 10.26 6.91
CA HIS A 143 12.81 11.36 6.26
C HIS A 143 11.39 11.59 6.82
N LEU A 144 10.88 10.62 7.59
CA LEU A 144 9.48 10.56 8.00
C LEU A 144 9.17 11.35 9.27
N GLY A 145 10.17 11.50 10.16
CA GLY A 145 10.05 12.31 11.37
C GLY A 145 9.78 13.80 11.08
N HIS A 146 10.19 14.29 9.91
CA HIS A 146 9.87 15.64 9.44
C HIS A 146 8.42 15.75 8.96
N ALA A 147 7.90 14.75 8.24
CA ALA A 147 6.51 14.71 7.77
C ALA A 147 5.50 14.71 8.94
N LEU A 148 5.76 13.88 9.96
CA LEU A 148 4.92 13.79 11.16
C LEU A 148 4.91 15.09 11.98
N LYS A 149 6.03 15.83 12.02
CA LYS A 149 6.08 17.15 12.69
C LYS A 149 5.25 18.22 11.96
N SER A 150 5.06 18.07 10.64
CA SER A 150 4.22 18.98 9.84
C SER A 150 2.73 18.68 10.05
N LEU A 151 2.35 17.39 10.06
CA LEU A 151 0.97 16.95 10.31
C LEU A 151 0.42 17.41 11.68
N ARG A 152 1.29 17.52 12.70
CA ARG A 152 0.90 17.98 14.04
C ARG A 152 0.62 19.49 14.13
N LYS A 153 0.96 20.28 13.10
CA LYS A 153 0.71 21.74 13.07
C LYS A 153 -0.68 22.10 12.53
N HIS A 154 -1.46 21.13 12.06
CA HIS A 154 -2.79 21.33 11.47
C HIS A 154 -3.90 20.51 12.16
N SER A 155 -3.67 20.03 13.39
CA SER A 155 -4.73 19.48 14.26
C SER A 155 -5.14 20.46 15.34
#